data_AF-A0A6N2KWL9-F1
#
_entry.id   AF-A0A6N2KWL9-F1
#
_cell.length_a   1.000
_cell.length_b   1.000
_cell.length_c   1.000
_cell.angle_alpha   90.00
_cell.angle_beta   90.00
_cell.angle_gamma   90.00
#
_symmetry.space_group_name_H-M   'P 1'
#
loop_
_entity.id
_entity.type
_entity.pdbx_description
1 polymer ?
#
loop_
_entity_poly.entity_id
_entity_poly.type
_entity_poly.pdbx_seq_one_letter_code
_entity_poly.pdbx_strand_id
1 'polypeptide(L)'
;MANPIRAIFLGVRIGDPTAVGQEQFSPSSPGWPPFMRVNPILDWSYRDVWAFILTCKVQYCSLYDQGYTSIGSIHDTVPNALLSISDSGCKEKFKPAYLLSDGRLERAGRAKKFSPSITAAGNGSGGVESHKSSLLVASAIAVGEEILFGTVEDQLGLSLCRKIHSIGWSVSQTIVVRNDKDSVAEEVERRKSTNDMVFIYGGVGPLHSDVTLAGVAKAFGVRLAPDEEFEEYLRHLISDHCTGDRNEMALLPEGITELLHHEKLAVPLVKCQNVIIFTATNATELDEEWDCLIELTRSSGLLSTMVPYVSKHLQTNLSDVETAQPLSKLCLEFPDLTIGCYRKSRKGPLLISFEGKDQTQIDSAVESLCKKFHPGTFSEIH
;
A
#
# COMPACT_ATOMS: atom_id res chain seq x y z
N MET A 1 -9.55 -18.28 51.32
CA MET A 1 -9.28 -17.20 50.34
C MET A 1 -9.10 -17.86 48.99
N ALA A 2 -9.75 -17.37 47.93
CA ALA A 2 -9.52 -17.89 46.59
C ALA A 2 -8.10 -17.50 46.14
N ASN A 3 -7.33 -18.43 45.57
CA ASN A 3 -6.04 -18.12 44.96
C ASN A 3 -6.29 -17.31 43.68
N PRO A 4 -5.91 -16.02 43.63
CA PRO A 4 -6.11 -15.23 42.42
C PRO A 4 -5.24 -15.78 41.29
N ILE A 5 -5.82 -15.90 40.10
CA ILE A 5 -5.07 -16.31 38.90
C ILE A 5 -4.03 -15.23 38.61
N ARG A 6 -2.74 -15.61 38.64
CA ARG A 6 -1.63 -14.68 38.44
C ARG A 6 -1.25 -14.54 36.97
N ALA A 7 -1.33 -15.63 36.22
CA ALA A 7 -0.95 -15.68 34.82
C ALA A 7 -1.82 -16.68 34.06
N ILE A 8 -2.04 -16.39 32.78
CA ILE A 8 -2.73 -17.26 31.83
C ILE A 8 -1.80 -17.44 30.64
N PHE A 9 -1.52 -18.71 30.31
CA PHE A 9 -0.78 -19.07 29.11
C PHE A 9 -1.72 -19.08 27.91
N LEU A 10 -1.34 -18.39 26.86
CA LEU A 10 -2.09 -18.34 25.61
C LEU A 10 -1.26 -18.99 24.50
N GLY A 11 -1.92 -19.84 23.72
CA GLY A 11 -1.38 -20.42 22.50
C GLY A 11 -1.66 -19.52 21.30
N VAL A 12 -1.29 -18.26 21.39
CA VAL A 12 -1.41 -17.30 20.28
C VAL A 12 -0.03 -17.06 19.68
N ARG A 13 0.03 -17.02 18.35
CA ARG A 13 1.17 -16.49 17.61
C ARG A 13 0.88 -15.07 17.17
N ILE A 14 1.91 -14.31 16.91
CA ILE A 14 1.78 -12.92 16.49
C ILE A 14 1.04 -12.73 15.14
N GLY A 15 1.10 -13.73 14.25
CA GLY A 15 0.30 -13.75 13.02
C GLY A 15 -1.20 -13.97 13.25
N ASP A 16 -1.63 -14.26 14.48
CA ASP A 16 -3.04 -14.43 14.80
C ASP A 16 -3.75 -13.07 14.94
N PRO A 17 -4.99 -12.92 14.41
CA PRO A 17 -5.74 -11.66 14.48
C PRO A 17 -5.93 -11.09 15.91
N THR A 18 -5.86 -11.94 16.93
CA THR A 18 -6.02 -11.56 18.33
C THR A 18 -4.72 -11.14 19.01
N ALA A 19 -3.57 -11.28 18.34
CA ALA A 19 -2.25 -11.03 18.91
C ALA A 19 -1.73 -9.60 18.68
N VAL A 20 -2.46 -8.77 17.92
CA VAL A 20 -2.08 -7.38 17.63
C VAL A 20 -1.79 -6.61 18.93
N GLY A 21 -0.59 -6.02 19.01
CA GLY A 21 -0.14 -5.25 20.16
C GLY A 21 0.17 -6.07 21.43
N GLN A 22 0.19 -7.41 21.36
CA GLN A 22 0.62 -8.25 22.47
C GLN A 22 2.14 -8.45 22.44
N GLU A 23 2.74 -8.49 23.62
CA GLU A 23 4.12 -8.89 23.86
C GLU A 23 4.16 -10.29 24.49
N GLN A 24 5.36 -10.86 24.66
CA GLN A 24 5.53 -12.16 25.31
C GLN A 24 4.91 -12.20 26.71
N PHE A 25 4.93 -11.06 27.40
CA PHE A 25 4.23 -10.80 28.65
C PHE A 25 3.37 -9.55 28.50
N SER A 26 2.08 -9.65 28.73
CA SER A 26 1.19 -8.49 28.64
C SER A 26 0.14 -8.49 29.73
N PRO A 27 -0.17 -7.34 30.37
CA PRO A 27 -1.23 -7.27 31.35
C PRO A 27 -2.60 -7.53 30.70
N SER A 28 -3.55 -8.04 31.48
CA SER A 28 -4.95 -8.15 31.11
C SER A 28 -5.50 -6.82 30.57
N SER A 29 -6.45 -6.89 29.64
CA SER A 29 -7.04 -5.70 29.02
C SER A 29 -7.80 -4.85 30.05
N PRO A 30 -7.92 -3.52 29.85
CA PRO A 30 -8.73 -2.67 30.72
C PRO A 30 -10.16 -3.22 30.90
N GLY A 31 -10.64 -3.26 32.14
CA GLY A 31 -11.96 -3.81 32.49
C GLY A 31 -11.98 -5.32 32.77
N TRP A 32 -10.88 -6.05 32.53
CA TRP A 32 -10.73 -7.44 32.95
C TRP A 32 -10.04 -7.56 34.32
N PRO A 33 -10.25 -8.66 35.08
CA PRO A 33 -9.49 -8.92 36.29
C PRO A 33 -7.98 -8.90 36.01
N PRO A 34 -7.16 -8.40 36.94
CA PRO A 34 -5.72 -8.28 36.74
C PRO A 34 -5.07 -9.67 36.70
N PHE A 35 -4.50 -10.02 35.56
CA PHE A 35 -3.61 -11.18 35.38
C PHE A 35 -2.58 -10.90 34.28
N MET A 36 -1.49 -11.66 34.25
CA MET A 36 -0.50 -11.61 33.18
C MET A 36 -0.88 -12.59 32.05
N ARG A 37 -1.00 -12.11 30.81
CA ARG A 37 -0.95 -12.97 29.62
C ARG A 37 0.50 -13.36 29.37
N VAL A 38 0.74 -14.65 29.25
CA VAL A 38 2.05 -15.22 28.87
C VAL A 38 1.85 -15.90 27.52
N ASN A 39 2.61 -15.49 26.52
CA ASN A 39 2.53 -15.97 25.14
C ASN A 39 3.83 -16.71 24.76
N PRO A 40 4.02 -18.00 25.15
CA PRO A 40 5.30 -18.69 24.99
C PRO A 40 5.71 -18.92 23.54
N ILE A 41 4.72 -18.99 22.65
CA ILE A 41 4.90 -19.26 21.23
C ILE A 41 4.63 -18.02 20.38
N LEU A 42 4.63 -16.82 20.98
CA LEU A 42 4.26 -15.58 20.27
C LEU A 42 5.08 -15.39 18.99
N ASP A 43 6.37 -15.65 19.08
CA ASP A 43 7.36 -15.44 18.02
C ASP A 43 7.63 -16.71 17.20
N TRP A 44 6.85 -17.77 17.38
CA TRP A 44 7.01 -19.00 16.59
C TRP A 44 6.49 -18.78 15.18
N SER A 45 7.30 -19.14 14.18
CA SER A 45 6.90 -19.20 12.79
C SER A 45 5.93 -20.37 12.52
N TYR A 46 5.33 -20.40 11.33
CA TYR A 46 4.58 -21.58 10.86
C TYR A 46 5.43 -22.85 10.89
N ARG A 47 6.72 -22.74 10.55
CA ARG A 47 7.66 -23.86 10.55
C ARG A 47 7.96 -24.33 11.97
N ASP A 48 8.13 -23.42 12.93
CA ASP A 48 8.38 -23.78 14.33
C ASP A 48 7.22 -24.58 14.93
N VAL A 49 5.98 -24.16 14.65
CA VAL A 49 4.78 -24.88 15.07
C VAL A 49 4.78 -26.30 14.52
N TRP A 50 5.00 -26.46 13.21
CA TRP A 50 5.01 -27.79 12.60
C TRP A 50 6.19 -28.65 13.04
N ALA A 51 7.39 -28.07 13.17
CA ALA A 51 8.56 -28.75 13.68
C ALA A 51 8.30 -29.29 15.09
N PHE A 52 7.68 -28.48 15.96
CA PHE A 52 7.30 -28.92 17.30
C PHE A 52 6.23 -30.02 17.26
N ILE A 53 5.13 -29.83 16.52
CA ILE A 53 4.04 -30.81 16.41
C ILE A 53 4.57 -32.17 15.93
N LEU A 54 5.39 -32.18 14.87
CA LEU A 54 5.93 -33.41 14.29
C LEU A 54 6.98 -34.06 15.20
N THR A 55 7.90 -33.26 15.76
CA THR A 55 8.98 -33.77 16.63
C THR A 55 8.42 -34.35 17.92
N CYS A 56 7.47 -33.65 18.55
CA CYS A 56 6.82 -34.08 19.79
C CYS A 56 5.66 -35.05 19.56
N LYS A 57 5.34 -35.37 18.29
CA LYS A 57 4.23 -36.25 17.90
C LYS A 57 2.89 -35.83 18.53
N VAL A 58 2.65 -34.52 18.56
CA VAL A 58 1.39 -33.94 19.05
C VAL A 58 0.28 -34.35 18.10
N GLN A 59 -0.86 -34.81 18.64
CA GLN A 59 -2.02 -35.11 17.81
C GLN A 59 -2.60 -33.83 17.22
N TYR A 60 -2.88 -33.83 15.92
CA TYR A 60 -3.49 -32.71 15.19
C TYR A 60 -4.63 -33.19 14.28
N CYS A 61 -5.42 -32.25 13.78
CA CYS A 61 -6.57 -32.55 12.93
C CYS A 61 -6.15 -33.12 11.56
N SER A 62 -6.73 -34.24 11.14
CA SER A 62 -6.40 -34.91 9.87
C SER A 62 -6.74 -34.10 8.60
N LEU A 63 -7.42 -32.94 8.74
CA LEU A 63 -7.59 -32.00 7.64
C LEU A 63 -6.27 -31.34 7.25
N TYR A 64 -5.33 -31.17 8.18
CA TYR A 64 -4.01 -30.63 7.86
C TYR A 64 -3.25 -31.54 6.89
N ASP A 65 -3.50 -32.85 6.90
CA ASP A 65 -2.93 -33.79 5.91
C ASP A 65 -3.54 -33.64 4.51
N GLN A 66 -4.67 -32.95 4.41
CA GLN A 66 -5.45 -32.76 3.19
C GLN A 66 -5.30 -31.33 2.62
N GLY A 67 -4.21 -30.64 2.95
CA GLY A 67 -3.88 -29.32 2.41
C GLY A 67 -4.52 -28.13 3.11
N TYR A 68 -5.30 -28.34 4.18
CA TYR A 68 -5.83 -27.23 4.97
C TYR A 68 -4.74 -26.66 5.87
N THR A 69 -4.34 -25.40 5.67
CA THR A 69 -3.25 -24.76 6.45
C THR A 69 -3.75 -23.87 7.59
N SER A 70 -5.05 -23.54 7.60
CA SER A 70 -5.72 -22.80 8.68
C SER A 70 -7.20 -23.19 8.75
N ILE A 71 -7.67 -23.74 9.88
CA ILE A 71 -9.02 -24.32 10.05
C ILE A 71 -9.91 -23.44 10.92
N GLY A 72 -11.13 -23.14 10.48
CA GLY A 72 -12.09 -22.30 11.23
C GLY A 72 -13.50 -22.76 10.95
N SER A 73 -14.36 -21.93 10.34
CA SER A 73 -15.73 -22.38 10.10
C SER A 73 -15.83 -23.25 8.85
N ILE A 74 -16.86 -24.10 8.79
CA ILE A 74 -17.18 -24.93 7.62
C ILE A 74 -17.53 -24.11 6.36
N HIS A 75 -17.65 -22.78 6.47
CA HIS A 75 -18.05 -21.89 5.39
C HIS A 75 -16.90 -21.03 4.84
N ASP A 76 -15.77 -20.95 5.56
CA ASP A 76 -14.64 -20.05 5.24
C ASP A 76 -13.30 -20.78 5.11
N THR A 77 -13.33 -22.11 5.18
CA THR A 77 -12.14 -22.96 5.24
C THR A 77 -12.08 -23.83 3.99
N VAL A 78 -11.08 -23.59 3.14
CA VAL A 78 -10.76 -24.41 1.95
C VAL A 78 -9.29 -24.86 1.98
N PRO A 79 -8.92 -25.94 1.24
CA PRO A 79 -7.52 -26.33 1.11
C PRO A 79 -6.67 -25.21 0.51
N ASN A 80 -5.41 -25.13 0.91
CA ASN A 80 -4.46 -24.17 0.36
C ASN A 80 -4.04 -24.60 -1.06
N ALA A 81 -4.33 -23.76 -2.05
CA ALA A 81 -4.07 -24.04 -3.46
C ALA A 81 -2.59 -24.33 -3.77
N LEU A 82 -1.66 -23.77 -2.99
CA LEU A 82 -0.21 -23.97 -3.14
C LEU A 82 0.24 -25.40 -2.78
N LEU A 83 -0.63 -26.16 -2.09
CA LEU A 83 -0.38 -27.56 -1.77
C LEU A 83 -1.00 -28.52 -2.80
N SER A 84 -1.65 -28.00 -3.84
CA SER A 84 -2.28 -28.85 -4.86
C SER A 84 -1.25 -29.69 -5.63
N ILE A 85 -1.65 -30.91 -5.96
CA ILE A 85 -0.89 -31.85 -6.78
C ILE A 85 -1.62 -31.95 -8.12
N SER A 86 -1.00 -31.44 -9.18
CA SER A 86 -1.50 -31.54 -10.55
C SER A 86 -1.31 -32.97 -11.07
N ASP A 87 -2.31 -33.81 -10.84
CA ASP A 87 -2.37 -35.17 -11.39
C ASP A 87 -3.60 -35.30 -12.30
N SER A 88 -3.42 -35.89 -13.48
CA SER A 88 -4.31 -35.82 -14.66
C SER A 88 -5.66 -36.56 -14.51
N GLY A 89 -6.17 -36.76 -13.30
CA GLY A 89 -7.34 -37.58 -13.01
C GLY A 89 -8.22 -37.08 -11.87
N CYS A 90 -9.24 -36.29 -12.21
CA CYS A 90 -10.56 -36.08 -11.56
C CYS A 90 -10.71 -35.93 -10.03
N LYS A 91 -9.65 -35.87 -9.20
CA LYS A 91 -9.74 -35.41 -7.80
C LYS A 91 -8.50 -34.59 -7.44
N GLU A 92 -8.72 -33.33 -7.07
CA GLU A 92 -7.67 -32.48 -6.50
C GLU A 92 -7.10 -33.14 -5.25
N LYS A 93 -5.84 -33.54 -5.32
CA LYS A 93 -5.08 -34.04 -4.17
C LYS A 93 -4.20 -32.92 -3.66
N PHE A 94 -4.05 -32.83 -2.34
CA PHE A 94 -3.22 -31.83 -1.70
C PHE A 94 -2.13 -32.49 -0.88
N LYS A 95 -0.97 -31.84 -0.80
CA LYS A 95 0.10 -32.15 0.13
C LYS A 95 -0.31 -31.75 1.56
N PRO A 96 0.24 -32.39 2.60
CA PRO A 96 0.05 -31.97 3.99
C PRO A 96 0.48 -30.52 4.24
N ALA A 97 -0.17 -29.88 5.22
CA ALA A 97 0.02 -28.48 5.59
C ALA A 97 1.48 -28.16 5.95
N TYR A 98 2.18 -29.06 6.65
CA TYR A 98 3.59 -28.88 7.01
C TYR A 98 4.55 -28.85 5.82
N LEU A 99 4.08 -29.15 4.60
CA LEU A 99 4.85 -29.01 3.36
C LEU A 99 4.62 -27.66 2.64
N LEU A 100 3.88 -26.73 3.25
CA LEU A 100 3.74 -25.38 2.72
C LEU A 100 5.10 -24.69 2.79
N SER A 101 5.62 -24.28 1.63
CA SER A 101 6.95 -23.68 1.52
C SER A 101 7.01 -22.30 2.21
N ASP A 102 6.04 -21.44 1.89
CA ASP A 102 5.91 -20.09 2.44
C ASP A 102 4.84 -20.06 3.54
N GLY A 103 5.30 -19.95 4.79
CA GLY A 103 4.42 -19.91 5.97
C GLY A 103 3.49 -18.70 6.03
N ARG A 104 3.81 -17.59 5.35
CA ARG A 104 2.97 -16.37 5.32
C ARG A 104 1.62 -16.65 4.66
N LEU A 105 1.58 -17.64 3.78
CA LEU A 105 0.39 -18.06 3.05
C LEU A 105 -0.42 -19.11 3.82
N GLU A 106 -0.14 -19.35 5.10
CA GLU A 106 -0.89 -20.30 5.94
C GLU A 106 -2.40 -20.01 5.99
N ARG A 107 -2.82 -18.74 5.84
CA ARG A 107 -4.23 -18.33 5.82
C ARG A 107 -4.81 -18.16 4.42
N ALA A 108 -4.09 -18.51 3.35
CA ALA A 108 -4.61 -18.39 1.98
C ALA A 108 -5.87 -19.23 1.74
N GLY A 109 -6.06 -20.32 2.50
CA GLY A 109 -7.29 -21.13 2.52
C GLY A 109 -8.48 -20.49 3.25
N ARG A 110 -8.37 -19.25 3.75
CA ARG A 110 -9.45 -18.50 4.40
C ARG A 110 -10.23 -17.68 3.39
N ALA A 111 -11.27 -18.27 2.82
CA ALA A 111 -12.15 -17.55 1.92
C ALA A 111 -12.99 -16.52 2.70
N LYS A 112 -12.61 -15.24 2.66
CA LYS A 112 -13.50 -14.16 3.09
C LYS A 112 -14.64 -14.07 2.07
N LYS A 113 -15.88 -14.37 2.48
CA LYS A 113 -17.03 -13.77 1.79
C LYS A 113 -16.89 -12.25 1.98
N PHE A 114 -16.62 -11.52 0.91
CA PHE A 114 -16.94 -10.10 0.86
C PHE A 114 -18.45 -9.99 1.08
N SER A 115 -18.85 -9.70 2.31
CA SER A 115 -20.19 -9.19 2.59
C SER A 115 -20.17 -7.74 2.08
N PRO A 116 -20.96 -7.36 1.07
CA PRO A 116 -21.16 -5.94 0.80
C PRO A 116 -21.74 -5.34 2.07
N SER A 117 -21.16 -4.23 2.53
CA SER A 117 -21.76 -3.44 3.59
C SER A 117 -23.20 -3.10 3.18
N ILE A 118 -24.16 -3.60 3.96
CA ILE A 118 -25.56 -3.26 3.83
C ILE A 118 -25.68 -1.79 4.24
N THR A 119 -25.69 -0.89 3.28
CA THR A 119 -26.32 0.41 3.44
C THR A 119 -27.83 0.16 3.53
N ALA A 120 -28.41 0.63 4.63
CA ALA A 120 -29.82 0.50 4.93
C ALA A 120 -30.67 1.03 3.77
N ALA A 121 -31.50 0.15 3.20
CA ALA A 121 -32.50 0.48 2.21
C ALA A 121 -33.63 1.29 2.87
N GLY A 122 -33.66 2.59 2.62
CA GLY A 122 -34.87 3.41 2.66
C GLY A 122 -35.42 3.54 1.23
N ASN A 123 -36.56 2.92 0.96
CA ASN A 123 -37.24 2.95 -0.35
C ASN A 123 -37.68 4.37 -0.73
N GLY A 124 -37.49 4.75 -2.00
CA GLY A 124 -38.18 5.91 -2.57
C GLY A 124 -37.63 6.44 -3.90
N SER A 125 -38.10 5.85 -5.01
CA SER A 125 -38.46 6.55 -6.26
C SER A 125 -37.36 7.19 -7.14
N GLY A 126 -37.04 6.48 -8.22
CA GLY A 126 -36.80 6.97 -9.59
C GLY A 126 -36.04 8.29 -9.80
N GLY A 127 -34.81 8.20 -10.31
CA GLY A 127 -34.12 9.33 -10.91
C GLY A 127 -32.63 9.10 -11.10
N VAL A 128 -32.23 8.93 -12.36
CA VAL A 128 -30.88 9.13 -12.93
C VAL A 128 -29.74 8.37 -12.24
N GLU A 129 -29.24 7.31 -12.89
CA GLU A 129 -27.91 6.76 -12.61
C GLU A 129 -26.85 7.85 -12.83
N SER A 130 -26.55 8.59 -11.75
CA SER A 130 -25.38 9.43 -11.68
C SER A 130 -24.16 8.53 -11.63
N HIS A 131 -23.50 8.32 -12.77
CA HIS A 131 -22.14 7.79 -12.85
C HIS A 131 -21.18 8.72 -12.09
N LYS A 132 -21.14 8.63 -10.76
CA LYS A 132 -20.01 9.13 -9.97
C LYS A 132 -18.87 8.14 -10.17
N SER A 133 -18.02 8.42 -11.16
CA SER A 133 -16.69 7.84 -11.27
C SER A 133 -15.98 8.06 -9.92
N SER A 134 -15.81 7.01 -9.12
CA SER A 134 -15.09 7.12 -7.84
C SER A 134 -13.65 7.47 -8.14
N LEU A 135 -13.26 8.71 -7.88
CA LEU A 135 -11.86 9.15 -7.99
C LEU A 135 -11.04 8.36 -6.97
N LEU A 136 -10.07 7.57 -7.45
CA LEU A 136 -9.07 6.96 -6.59
C LEU A 136 -7.98 7.98 -6.28
N VAL A 137 -7.67 8.12 -5.01
CA VAL A 137 -6.80 9.18 -4.49
C VAL A 137 -5.59 8.55 -3.80
N ALA A 138 -4.41 8.96 -4.24
CA ALA A 138 -3.13 8.59 -3.65
C ALA A 138 -2.44 9.76 -2.96
N SER A 139 -1.48 9.45 -2.09
CA SER A 139 -0.50 10.42 -1.57
C SER A 139 0.91 9.86 -1.70
N ALA A 140 1.90 10.75 -1.84
CA ALA A 140 3.30 10.38 -1.85
C ALA A 140 4.03 10.96 -0.62
N ILE A 141 4.86 10.14 0.02
CA ILE A 141 5.69 10.53 1.17
C ILE A 141 7.15 10.29 0.82
N ALA A 142 7.96 11.34 0.83
CA ALA A 142 9.41 11.28 0.76
C ALA A 142 9.97 11.23 2.19
N VAL A 143 10.87 10.30 2.47
CA VAL A 143 11.58 10.22 3.75
C VAL A 143 13.04 10.56 3.49
N GLY A 144 13.48 11.72 3.96
CA GLY A 144 14.83 12.23 3.69
C GLY A 144 15.07 13.62 4.25
N GLU A 145 15.97 13.74 5.23
CA GLU A 145 16.39 15.04 5.75
C GLU A 145 17.20 15.86 4.74
N GLU A 146 17.95 15.21 3.85
CA GLU A 146 18.71 15.85 2.79
C GLU A 146 17.83 16.65 1.81
N ILE A 147 16.58 16.20 1.62
CA ILE A 147 15.55 16.91 0.87
C ILE A 147 15.07 18.12 1.69
N LEU A 148 14.78 17.94 2.99
CA LEU A 148 14.34 19.02 3.88
C LEU A 148 15.42 20.11 4.07
N PHE A 149 16.69 19.73 4.05
CA PHE A 149 17.84 20.64 4.12
C PHE A 149 18.11 21.35 2.78
N GLY A 150 17.46 20.94 1.69
CA GLY A 150 17.69 21.47 0.36
C GLY A 150 19.07 21.12 -0.20
N THR A 151 19.74 20.12 0.37
CA THR A 151 21.03 19.62 -0.13
C THR A 151 20.88 18.74 -1.36
N VAL A 152 19.71 18.11 -1.52
CA VAL A 152 19.35 17.28 -2.66
C VAL A 152 17.98 17.73 -3.18
N GLU A 153 17.83 17.80 -4.50
CA GLU A 153 16.55 18.06 -5.15
C GLU A 153 15.76 16.76 -5.27
N ASP A 154 14.49 16.77 -4.85
CA ASP A 154 13.60 15.62 -4.98
C ASP A 154 13.13 15.42 -6.43
N GLN A 155 13.79 14.50 -7.12
CA GLN A 155 13.43 14.10 -8.49
C GLN A 155 12.43 12.94 -8.54
N LEU A 156 12.31 12.17 -7.45
CA LEU A 156 11.47 10.98 -7.38
C LEU A 156 10.00 11.36 -7.25
N GLY A 157 9.69 12.35 -6.40
CA GLY A 157 8.31 12.78 -6.15
C GLY A 157 7.59 13.22 -7.41
N LEU A 158 8.26 13.99 -8.28
CA LEU A 158 7.69 14.44 -9.55
C LEU A 158 7.44 13.26 -10.52
N SER A 159 8.40 12.34 -10.63
CA SER A 159 8.25 11.16 -11.48
C SER A 159 7.10 10.27 -10.99
N LEU A 160 7.04 10.03 -9.69
CA LEU A 160 5.99 9.23 -9.04
C LEU A 160 4.61 9.83 -9.26
N CYS A 161 4.44 11.16 -9.13
CA CYS A 161 3.15 11.81 -9.37
C CYS A 161 2.66 11.61 -10.80
N ARG A 162 3.55 11.75 -11.80
CA ARG A 162 3.21 11.52 -13.21
C ARG A 162 2.79 10.08 -13.47
N LYS A 163 3.49 9.14 -12.84
CA LYS A 163 3.20 7.70 -12.90
C LYS A 163 1.85 7.36 -12.28
N ILE A 164 1.52 7.91 -11.12
CA ILE A 164 0.20 7.74 -10.49
C ILE A 164 -0.91 8.32 -11.38
N HIS A 165 -0.69 9.51 -11.96
CA HIS A 165 -1.65 10.10 -12.91
C HIS A 165 -1.85 9.25 -14.17
N SER A 166 -0.80 8.61 -14.68
CA SER A 166 -0.88 7.79 -15.90
C SER A 166 -1.77 6.56 -15.74
N ILE A 167 -1.99 6.07 -14.51
CA ILE A 167 -2.93 4.99 -14.20
C ILE A 167 -4.33 5.49 -13.80
N GLY A 168 -4.58 6.80 -13.93
CA GLY A 168 -5.89 7.42 -13.71
C GLY A 168 -6.24 7.71 -12.24
N TRP A 169 -5.24 7.72 -11.36
CA TRP A 169 -5.35 8.09 -9.94
C TRP A 169 -4.97 9.56 -9.74
N SER A 170 -5.65 10.23 -8.82
CA SER A 170 -5.30 11.60 -8.42
C SER A 170 -4.31 11.58 -7.27
N VAL A 171 -3.33 12.49 -7.25
CA VAL A 171 -2.44 12.67 -6.10
C VAL A 171 -2.96 13.82 -5.25
N SER A 172 -3.41 13.55 -4.01
CA SER A 172 -3.91 14.60 -3.13
C SER A 172 -2.79 15.45 -2.52
N GLN A 173 -1.64 14.83 -2.24
CA GLN A 173 -0.52 15.52 -1.61
C GLN A 173 0.80 14.76 -1.79
N THR A 174 1.88 15.52 -1.88
CA THR A 174 3.27 15.07 -1.69
C THR A 174 3.82 15.69 -0.39
N ILE A 175 4.47 14.89 0.45
CA ILE A 175 5.00 15.33 1.75
C ILE A 175 6.42 14.84 1.88
N VAL A 176 7.30 15.68 2.42
CA VAL A 176 8.65 15.29 2.83
C VAL A 176 8.69 15.25 4.36
N VAL A 177 9.13 14.14 4.92
CA VAL A 177 9.28 13.93 6.37
C VAL A 177 10.74 13.66 6.73
N ARG A 178 11.06 13.91 8.00
CA ARG A 178 12.40 13.64 8.55
C ARG A 178 12.67 12.15 8.62
N ASN A 179 13.95 11.80 8.68
CA ASN A 179 14.47 10.45 8.98
C ASN A 179 14.25 10.10 10.47
N ASP A 180 13.01 10.25 10.93
CA ASP A 180 12.56 9.96 12.29
C ASP A 180 11.31 9.07 12.23
N LYS A 181 11.35 7.97 12.98
CA LYS A 181 10.29 6.95 13.02
C LYS A 181 8.92 7.55 13.35
N ASP A 182 8.89 8.52 14.25
CA ASP A 182 7.65 9.11 14.72
C ASP A 182 7.05 10.06 13.68
N SER A 183 7.91 10.81 13.00
CA SER A 183 7.54 11.68 11.87
C SER A 183 6.96 10.87 10.70
N VAL A 184 7.58 9.74 10.34
CA VAL A 184 7.03 8.84 9.31
C VAL A 184 5.68 8.26 9.77
N ALA A 185 5.60 7.77 11.01
CA ALA A 185 4.39 7.13 11.52
C ALA A 185 3.18 8.07 11.55
N GLU A 186 3.37 9.32 11.97
CA GLU A 186 2.31 10.33 12.02
C GLU A 186 1.73 10.60 10.62
N GLU A 187 2.59 10.76 9.61
CA GLU A 187 2.12 11.04 8.25
C GLU A 187 1.48 9.80 7.62
N VAL A 188 2.02 8.60 7.84
CA VAL A 188 1.40 7.35 7.38
C VAL A 188 0.02 7.15 8.01
N GLU A 189 -0.12 7.36 9.32
CA GLU A 189 -1.42 7.27 10.03
C GLU A 189 -2.46 8.22 9.43
N ARG A 190 -2.04 9.46 9.16
CA ARG A 190 -2.89 10.47 8.58
C ARG A 190 -3.34 10.08 7.18
N ARG A 191 -2.43 9.56 6.36
CA ARG A 191 -2.69 9.26 4.94
C ARG A 191 -3.42 7.96 4.68
N LYS A 192 -3.10 6.90 5.43
CA LYS A 192 -3.75 5.60 5.21
C LYS A 192 -5.26 5.64 5.38
N SER A 193 -5.79 6.63 6.13
CA SER A 193 -7.24 6.81 6.38
C SER A 193 -7.94 7.72 5.37
N THR A 194 -7.21 8.63 4.72
CA THR A 194 -7.78 9.62 3.78
C THR A 194 -7.55 9.28 2.32
N ASN A 195 -6.66 8.33 2.04
CA ASN A 195 -6.21 7.97 0.70
C ASN A 195 -6.41 6.48 0.43
N ASP A 196 -6.77 6.15 -0.80
CA ASP A 196 -6.89 4.77 -1.26
C ASP A 196 -5.54 4.06 -1.30
N MET A 197 -4.46 4.80 -1.58
CA MET A 197 -3.08 4.29 -1.58
C MET A 197 -2.08 5.35 -1.10
N VAL A 198 -1.07 4.92 -0.36
CA VAL A 198 0.05 5.76 0.07
C VAL A 198 1.32 5.18 -0.54
N PHE A 199 2.07 6.00 -1.27
CA PHE A 199 3.35 5.62 -1.83
C PHE A 199 4.46 6.30 -1.03
N ILE A 200 5.48 5.55 -0.63
CA ILE A 200 6.60 6.05 0.15
C ILE A 200 7.90 5.74 -0.58
N TYR A 201 8.85 6.67 -0.55
CA TYR A 201 10.21 6.46 -1.03
C TYR A 201 11.22 7.11 -0.09
N GLY A 202 12.44 6.58 -0.08
CA GLY A 202 13.50 7.00 0.84
C GLY A 202 13.39 6.35 2.23
N GLY A 203 14.47 6.45 2.99
CA GLY A 203 14.57 5.88 4.34
C GLY A 203 14.43 4.35 4.40
N VAL A 204 14.85 3.63 3.36
CA VAL A 204 14.88 2.17 3.31
C VAL A 204 16.29 1.70 2.99
N GLY A 205 16.86 0.87 3.86
CA GLY A 205 18.23 0.42 3.77
C GLY A 205 18.77 -0.03 5.13
N PRO A 206 20.08 -0.27 5.24
CA PRO A 206 20.72 -0.77 6.46
C PRO A 206 21.22 0.35 7.39
N LEU A 207 20.98 1.63 7.07
CA LEU A 207 21.48 2.76 7.86
C LEU A 207 20.51 3.07 9.00
N HIS A 208 21.05 3.64 10.08
CA HIS A 208 20.23 4.12 11.21
C HIS A 208 19.18 5.18 10.82
N SER A 209 19.38 5.88 9.69
CA SER A 209 18.43 6.83 9.12
C SER A 209 17.31 6.16 8.33
N ASP A 210 17.40 4.86 8.03
CA ASP A 210 16.42 4.11 7.25
C ASP A 210 15.25 3.66 8.14
N VAL A 211 14.41 4.64 8.46
CA VAL A 211 13.32 4.49 9.44
C VAL A 211 11.96 4.19 8.81
N THR A 212 11.84 4.09 7.49
CA THR A 212 10.55 4.03 6.79
C THR A 212 9.72 2.83 7.22
N LEU A 213 10.29 1.62 7.21
CA LEU A 213 9.60 0.41 7.66
C LEU A 213 9.20 0.49 9.14
N ALA A 214 10.07 1.05 9.99
CA ALA A 214 9.79 1.23 11.41
C ALA A 214 8.64 2.22 11.66
N GLY A 215 8.58 3.29 10.87
CA GLY A 215 7.50 4.28 10.90
C GLY A 215 6.18 3.69 10.43
N VAL A 216 6.20 2.94 9.33
CA VAL A 216 5.03 2.20 8.83
C VAL A 216 4.53 1.20 9.86
N ALA A 217 5.41 0.39 10.47
CA ALA A 217 5.05 -0.54 11.53
C ALA A 217 4.33 0.19 12.70
N LYS A 218 4.93 1.30 13.17
CA LYS A 218 4.34 2.11 14.24
C LYS A 218 2.96 2.66 13.85
N ALA A 219 2.78 3.16 12.63
CA ALA A 219 1.49 3.66 12.14
C ALA A 219 0.43 2.55 12.11
N PHE A 220 0.79 1.31 11.80
CA PHE A 220 -0.17 0.20 11.83
C PHE A 220 -0.33 -0.44 13.22
N GLY A 221 0.40 0.03 14.24
CA GLY A 221 0.36 -0.55 15.58
C GLY A 221 0.92 -1.97 15.63
N VAL A 222 1.82 -2.31 14.69
CA VAL A 222 2.53 -3.59 14.65
C VAL A 222 4.00 -3.40 15.01
N ARG A 223 4.65 -4.46 15.48
CA ARG A 223 6.10 -4.43 15.69
C ARG A 223 6.84 -4.75 14.39
N LEU A 224 8.14 -4.46 14.38
CA LEU A 224 9.05 -5.00 13.39
C LEU A 224 9.49 -6.40 13.84
N ALA A 225 9.51 -7.33 12.90
CA ALA A 225 10.05 -8.67 13.12
C ALA A 225 10.94 -9.07 11.94
N PRO A 226 12.00 -9.86 12.18
CA PRO A 226 12.82 -10.39 11.10
C PRO A 226 12.00 -11.36 10.24
N ASP A 227 12.06 -11.18 8.92
CA ASP A 227 11.56 -12.15 7.95
C ASP A 227 12.72 -13.08 7.55
N GLU A 228 12.70 -14.33 8.02
CA GLU A 228 13.79 -15.27 7.84
C GLU A 228 14.06 -15.60 6.37
N GLU A 229 13.02 -15.68 5.54
CA GLU A 229 13.16 -15.98 4.11
C GLU A 229 13.78 -14.79 3.37
N PHE A 230 13.35 -13.58 3.71
CA PHE A 230 13.92 -12.37 3.15
C PHE A 230 15.34 -12.13 3.65
N GLU A 231 15.64 -12.46 4.91
CA GLU A 231 16.99 -12.39 5.45
C GLU A 231 17.94 -13.32 4.69
N GLU A 232 17.54 -14.57 4.44
CA GLU A 232 18.33 -15.52 3.65
C GLU A 232 18.52 -15.04 2.21
N TYR A 233 17.46 -14.49 1.60
CA TYR A 233 17.54 -13.89 0.27
C TYR A 233 18.54 -12.73 0.23
N LEU A 234 18.50 -11.84 1.22
CA LEU A 234 19.43 -10.71 1.33
C LEU A 234 20.88 -11.18 1.54
N ARG A 235 21.11 -12.27 2.29
CA ARG A 235 22.46 -12.87 2.43
C ARG A 235 23.01 -13.40 1.10
N HIS A 236 22.16 -13.92 0.22
CA HIS A 236 22.59 -14.34 -1.12
C HIS A 236 22.91 -13.15 -2.03
N LEU A 237 22.18 -12.04 -1.89
CA LEU A 237 22.37 -10.84 -2.69
C LEU A 237 23.62 -10.04 -2.24
N ILE A 238 23.75 -9.87 -0.92
CA ILE A 238 24.82 -9.15 -0.25
C ILE A 238 25.75 -10.24 0.30
N SER A 239 26.73 -10.68 -0.51
CA SER A 239 27.81 -11.61 -0.14
C SER A 239 28.25 -11.48 1.33
N ASP A 240 28.77 -12.55 1.96
CA ASP A 240 29.28 -12.80 3.35
C ASP A 240 29.90 -11.63 4.18
N HIS A 241 30.00 -10.42 3.65
CA HIS A 241 30.39 -9.17 4.27
C HIS A 241 29.34 -8.55 5.21
N CYS A 242 28.23 -9.23 5.51
CA CYS A 242 27.35 -8.84 6.62
C CYS A 242 28.08 -9.04 7.96
N THR A 243 28.78 -8.01 8.44
CA THR A 243 29.38 -8.01 9.77
C THR A 243 28.32 -7.65 10.81
N GLY A 244 27.49 -8.63 11.18
CA GLY A 244 26.47 -8.50 12.22
C GLY A 244 25.57 -9.73 12.33
N ASP A 245 25.03 -9.99 13.52
CA ASP A 245 24.19 -11.18 13.78
C ASP A 245 22.82 -11.13 13.09
N ARG A 246 22.35 -9.96 12.63
CA ARG A 246 21.03 -9.75 12.02
C ARG A 246 21.05 -8.64 10.98
N ASN A 247 20.37 -8.85 9.85
CA ASN A 247 20.20 -7.84 8.81
C ASN A 247 18.98 -6.95 9.11
N GLU A 248 19.22 -5.66 9.42
CA GLU A 248 18.13 -4.71 9.72
C GLU A 248 17.16 -4.52 8.54
N MET A 249 17.61 -4.73 7.30
CA MET A 249 16.75 -4.68 6.12
C MET A 249 15.71 -5.81 6.08
N ALA A 250 15.92 -6.88 6.83
CA ALA A 250 14.96 -7.97 6.97
C ALA A 250 13.91 -7.72 8.07
N LEU A 251 13.99 -6.60 8.79
CA LEU A 251 12.99 -6.22 9.79
C LEU A 251 11.77 -5.60 9.11
N LEU A 252 10.67 -6.35 9.04
CA LEU A 252 9.45 -5.96 8.33
C LEU A 252 8.27 -5.76 9.30
N PRO A 253 7.31 -4.87 8.98
CA PRO A 253 6.05 -4.73 9.71
C PRO A 253 5.29 -6.07 9.77
N GLU A 254 5.21 -6.64 10.95
CA GLU A 254 4.77 -8.02 11.12
C GLU A 254 3.27 -8.22 10.85
N GLY A 255 2.93 -9.31 10.16
CA GLY A 255 1.54 -9.69 9.87
C GLY A 255 0.82 -8.85 8.82
N ILE A 256 1.45 -7.78 8.31
CA ILE A 256 0.87 -6.89 7.30
C ILE A 256 1.73 -6.71 6.05
N THR A 257 2.97 -7.20 6.08
CA THR A 257 3.90 -7.06 4.96
C THR A 257 3.64 -8.11 3.89
N GLU A 258 3.50 -7.64 2.66
CA GLU A 258 3.52 -8.42 1.43
C GLU A 258 4.80 -8.05 0.67
N LEU A 259 5.68 -9.02 0.47
CA LEU A 259 6.86 -8.87 -0.38
C LEU A 259 6.48 -9.20 -1.83
N LEU A 260 6.54 -8.19 -2.68
CA LEU A 260 6.14 -8.26 -4.07
C LEU A 260 7.37 -8.58 -4.93
N HIS A 261 7.60 -9.88 -5.15
CA HIS A 261 8.73 -10.36 -5.93
C HIS A 261 8.52 -10.14 -7.42
N HIS A 262 9.59 -9.70 -8.10
CA HIS A 262 9.62 -9.55 -9.55
C HIS A 262 11.01 -9.89 -10.08
N GLU A 263 11.10 -10.57 -11.23
CA GLU A 263 12.37 -11.09 -11.78
C GLU A 263 13.38 -9.98 -12.15
N LYS A 264 12.89 -8.77 -12.43
CA LYS A 264 13.73 -7.61 -12.77
C LYS A 264 14.27 -6.88 -11.54
N LEU A 265 13.72 -7.13 -10.35
CA LEU A 265 14.10 -6.42 -9.13
C LEU A 265 15.08 -7.25 -8.29
N ALA A 266 16.16 -6.61 -7.85
CA ALA A 266 17.14 -7.22 -6.95
C ALA A 266 16.59 -7.41 -5.53
N VAL A 267 15.61 -6.61 -5.12
CA VAL A 267 14.85 -6.75 -3.87
C VAL A 267 13.36 -6.58 -4.17
N PRO A 268 12.47 -7.32 -3.48
CA PRO A 268 11.04 -7.18 -3.69
C PRO A 268 10.54 -5.80 -3.27
N LEU A 269 9.48 -5.31 -3.92
CA LEU A 269 8.75 -4.14 -3.40
C LEU A 269 8.04 -4.52 -2.11
N VAL A 270 7.97 -3.59 -1.16
CA VAL A 270 7.32 -3.82 0.12
C VAL A 270 5.94 -3.17 0.11
N LYS A 271 4.90 -3.96 0.36
CA LYS A 271 3.54 -3.46 0.55
C LYS A 271 3.05 -3.78 1.95
N CYS A 272 2.54 -2.77 2.64
CA CYS A 272 1.89 -2.90 3.94
C CYS A 272 0.46 -2.37 3.84
N GLN A 273 -0.54 -3.25 3.73
CA GLN A 273 -1.94 -2.83 3.49
C GLN A 273 -2.06 -1.92 2.26
N ASN A 274 -2.54 -0.68 2.41
CA ASN A 274 -2.62 0.34 1.37
C ASN A 274 -1.39 1.27 1.31
N VAL A 275 -0.23 0.79 1.76
CA VAL A 275 1.05 1.50 1.67
C VAL A 275 2.01 0.71 0.81
N ILE A 276 2.54 1.32 -0.25
CA ILE A 276 3.60 0.77 -1.10
C ILE A 276 4.89 1.56 -0.84
N ILE A 277 5.99 0.84 -0.61
CA ILE A 277 7.28 1.41 -0.29
C ILE A 277 8.24 1.07 -1.43
N PHE A 278 8.78 2.11 -2.06
CA PHE A 278 9.80 2.05 -3.10
C PHE A 278 11.20 2.13 -2.46
N THR A 279 12.11 1.32 -2.97
CA THR A 279 13.52 1.28 -2.55
C THR A 279 14.43 2.09 -3.48
N ALA A 280 13.86 2.67 -4.53
CA ALA A 280 14.56 3.46 -5.53
C ALA A 280 15.36 4.63 -4.93
N THR A 281 16.62 4.73 -5.33
CA THR A 281 17.54 5.83 -4.97
C THR A 281 17.60 6.91 -6.06
N ASN A 282 17.12 6.60 -7.26
CA ASN A 282 17.12 7.50 -8.42
C ASN A 282 15.93 7.24 -9.35
N ALA A 283 15.69 8.15 -10.29
CA ALA A 283 14.51 8.10 -11.15
C ALA A 283 14.46 6.85 -12.04
N THR A 284 15.61 6.33 -12.47
CA THR A 284 15.69 5.11 -13.29
C THR A 284 15.24 3.89 -12.50
N GLU A 285 15.69 3.74 -11.25
CA GLU A 285 15.25 2.68 -10.35
C GLU A 285 13.76 2.79 -10.04
N LEU A 286 13.26 4.01 -9.82
CA LEU A 286 11.83 4.24 -9.60
C LEU A 286 11.00 3.88 -10.85
N ASP A 287 11.54 4.14 -12.04
CA ASP A 287 10.89 3.75 -13.29
C ASP A 287 10.77 2.23 -13.40
N GLU A 288 11.84 1.51 -13.13
CA GLU A 288 11.87 0.04 -13.14
C GLU A 288 10.95 -0.57 -12.07
N GLU A 289 11.04 -0.09 -10.83
CA GLU A 289 10.18 -0.51 -9.72
C GLU A 289 8.69 -0.26 -10.04
N TRP A 290 8.35 0.89 -10.61
CA TRP A 290 6.99 1.19 -11.03
C TRP A 290 6.49 0.26 -12.12
N ASP A 291 7.29 0.01 -13.16
CA ASP A 291 6.89 -0.86 -14.26
C ASP A 291 6.62 -2.29 -13.77
N CYS A 292 7.47 -2.78 -12.86
CA CYS A 292 7.27 -4.07 -12.18
C CYS A 292 5.97 -4.07 -11.35
N LEU A 293 5.69 -2.99 -10.61
CA LEU A 293 4.45 -2.85 -9.85
C LEU A 293 3.20 -2.92 -10.75
N ILE A 294 3.25 -2.29 -11.93
CA ILE A 294 2.16 -2.34 -12.90
C ILE A 294 2.02 -3.74 -13.53
N GLU A 295 3.12 -4.42 -13.84
CA GLU A 295 3.10 -5.82 -14.32
C GLU A 295 2.45 -6.75 -13.27
N LEU A 296 2.85 -6.63 -12.01
CA LEU A 296 2.26 -7.38 -10.89
C LEU A 296 0.80 -7.04 -10.65
N THR A 297 0.43 -5.77 -10.82
CA THR A 297 -0.97 -5.32 -10.73
C THR A 297 -1.86 -6.02 -11.74
N ARG A 298 -1.39 -6.19 -12.98
CA ARG A 298 -2.18 -6.85 -14.05
C ARG A 298 -2.44 -8.32 -13.75
N SER A 299 -1.54 -9.01 -13.05
CA SER A 299 -1.67 -10.43 -12.73
C SER A 299 -2.43 -10.70 -11.42
N SER A 300 -2.33 -9.80 -10.43
CA SER A 300 -2.83 -10.02 -9.07
C SER A 300 -3.96 -9.08 -8.62
N GLY A 301 -4.27 -8.04 -9.39
CA GLY A 301 -5.29 -7.05 -9.04
C GLY A 301 -4.89 -6.10 -7.90
N LEU A 302 -3.58 -5.85 -7.73
CA LEU A 302 -3.01 -5.07 -6.62
C LEU A 302 -3.46 -3.61 -6.61
N LEU A 303 -3.53 -2.98 -7.78
CA LEU A 303 -4.00 -1.62 -8.01
C LEU A 303 -5.12 -1.62 -9.06
N SER A 304 -6.05 -0.69 -8.95
CA SER A 304 -7.11 -0.51 -9.95
C SER A 304 -6.64 0.44 -11.05
N THR A 305 -6.36 -0.06 -12.25
CA THR A 305 -6.06 0.81 -13.39
C THR A 305 -7.35 1.46 -13.89
N MET A 306 -7.39 2.79 -13.88
CA MET A 306 -8.52 3.57 -14.39
C MET A 306 -8.22 4.14 -15.78
N VAL A 307 -9.25 4.73 -16.40
CA VAL A 307 -9.05 5.57 -17.58
C VAL A 307 -8.03 6.67 -17.23
N PRO A 308 -6.91 6.76 -17.95
CA PRO A 308 -5.88 7.77 -17.71
C PRO A 308 -6.45 9.19 -17.84
N TYR A 309 -5.79 10.14 -17.18
CA TYR A 309 -6.06 11.54 -17.40
C TYR A 309 -5.60 11.95 -18.80
N VAL A 310 -6.40 12.81 -19.43
CA VAL A 310 -6.05 13.50 -20.66
C VAL A 310 -5.91 14.98 -20.31
N SER A 311 -4.93 15.64 -20.90
CA SER A 311 -4.65 17.05 -20.65
C SER A 311 -4.58 17.86 -21.94
N LYS A 312 -4.95 19.13 -21.83
CA LYS A 312 -4.79 20.13 -22.88
C LYS A 312 -4.27 21.43 -22.29
N HIS A 313 -3.28 22.01 -22.95
CA HIS A 313 -2.58 23.18 -22.44
C HIS A 313 -2.72 24.34 -23.42
N LEU A 314 -3.12 25.49 -22.88
CA LEU A 314 -3.19 26.76 -23.62
C LEU A 314 -2.19 27.75 -23.05
N GLN A 315 -1.71 28.61 -23.91
CA GLN A 315 -0.85 29.73 -23.56
C GLN A 315 -1.55 31.04 -23.98
N THR A 316 -1.45 32.08 -23.15
CA THR A 316 -1.94 33.43 -23.47
C THR A 316 -1.06 34.53 -22.89
N ASN A 317 -1.08 35.70 -23.52
CA ASN A 317 -0.42 36.92 -23.04
C ASN A 317 -1.34 37.81 -22.19
N LEU A 318 -2.60 37.44 -22.00
CA LEU A 318 -3.52 38.14 -21.11
C LEU A 318 -2.96 38.21 -19.68
N SER A 319 -3.36 39.22 -18.93
CA SER A 319 -3.07 39.35 -17.51
C SER A 319 -3.90 38.40 -16.64
N ASP A 320 -3.46 38.19 -15.40
CA ASP A 320 -4.17 37.35 -14.43
C ASP A 320 -5.56 37.94 -14.10
N VAL A 321 -5.68 39.27 -14.11
CA VAL A 321 -6.94 39.97 -13.83
C VAL A 321 -7.96 39.75 -14.94
N GLU A 322 -7.52 39.79 -16.21
CA GLU A 322 -8.38 39.56 -17.37
C GLU A 322 -8.90 38.12 -17.44
N THR A 323 -8.10 37.16 -16.95
CA THR A 323 -8.42 35.72 -17.04
C THR A 323 -9.14 35.18 -15.81
N ALA A 324 -8.99 35.82 -14.64
CA ALA A 324 -9.53 35.33 -13.37
C ALA A 324 -11.04 35.05 -13.39
N GLN A 325 -11.86 36.02 -13.79
CA GLN A 325 -13.31 35.85 -13.80
C GLN A 325 -13.79 34.84 -14.85
N PRO A 326 -13.31 34.88 -16.12
CA PRO A 326 -13.67 33.87 -17.12
C PRO A 326 -13.31 32.44 -16.70
N LEU A 327 -12.11 32.23 -16.14
CA LEU A 327 -11.68 30.92 -15.65
C LEU A 327 -12.50 30.45 -14.45
N SER A 328 -12.78 31.34 -13.49
CA SER A 328 -13.61 31.00 -12.32
C SER A 328 -15.00 30.52 -12.74
N LYS A 329 -15.62 31.19 -13.73
CA LYS A 329 -16.90 30.75 -14.31
C LYS A 329 -16.76 29.41 -15.02
N LEU A 330 -15.66 29.20 -15.72
CA LEU A 330 -15.40 27.95 -16.44
C LEU A 330 -15.27 26.76 -15.50
N CYS A 331 -14.61 26.92 -14.35
CA CYS A 331 -14.56 25.86 -13.32
C CYS A 331 -15.94 25.49 -12.77
N LEU A 332 -16.89 26.43 -12.73
CA LEU A 332 -18.28 26.16 -12.33
C LEU A 332 -19.07 25.49 -13.45
N GLU A 333 -18.79 25.81 -14.71
CA GLU A 333 -19.41 25.19 -15.90
C GLU A 333 -18.95 23.74 -16.10
N PHE A 334 -17.70 23.42 -15.73
CA PHE A 334 -17.07 22.10 -15.91
C PHE A 334 -16.51 21.56 -14.59
N PRO A 335 -17.36 21.15 -13.64
CA PRO A 335 -16.94 20.74 -12.29
C PRO A 335 -16.14 19.42 -12.27
N ASP A 336 -16.22 18.62 -13.32
CA ASP A 336 -15.49 17.35 -13.45
C ASP A 336 -14.07 17.52 -14.03
N LEU A 337 -13.71 18.73 -14.44
CA LEU A 337 -12.38 19.07 -14.96
C LEU A 337 -11.55 19.81 -13.92
N THR A 338 -10.27 19.47 -13.84
CA THR A 338 -9.28 20.27 -13.14
C THR A 338 -8.76 21.35 -14.10
N ILE A 339 -9.11 22.60 -13.83
CA ILE A 339 -8.65 23.75 -14.61
C ILE A 339 -7.65 24.55 -13.76
N GLY A 340 -6.38 24.47 -14.13
CA GLY A 340 -5.29 25.15 -13.44
C GLY A 340 -4.69 26.28 -14.28
N CYS A 341 -4.11 27.28 -13.63
CA CYS A 341 -3.40 28.35 -14.31
C CYS A 341 -2.13 28.75 -13.56
N TYR A 342 -1.01 28.92 -14.27
CA TYR A 342 0.24 29.37 -13.68
C TYR A 342 1.14 30.08 -14.69
N ARG A 343 2.08 30.88 -14.20
CA ARG A 343 3.15 31.48 -15.01
C ARG A 343 4.49 30.94 -14.57
N LYS A 344 5.36 30.60 -15.53
CA LYS A 344 6.77 30.29 -15.25
C LYS A 344 7.56 31.52 -14.77
N SER A 345 7.12 32.72 -15.15
CA SER A 345 7.70 34.00 -14.75
C SER A 345 6.62 35.08 -14.74
N ARG A 346 6.71 36.08 -13.84
CA ARG A 346 5.74 37.18 -13.75
C ARG A 346 5.55 37.95 -15.07
N LYS A 347 6.57 37.99 -15.92
CA LYS A 347 6.53 38.65 -17.23
C LYS A 347 6.28 37.68 -18.39
N GLY A 348 6.23 36.38 -18.11
CA GLY A 348 5.99 35.36 -19.11
C GLY A 348 4.50 35.17 -19.39
N PRO A 349 4.16 34.35 -20.39
CA PRO A 349 2.77 34.03 -20.71
C PRO A 349 2.10 33.23 -19.60
N LEU A 350 0.77 33.34 -19.51
CA LEU A 350 -0.06 32.49 -18.66
C LEU A 350 -0.28 31.15 -19.34
N LEU A 351 0.01 30.07 -18.60
CA LEU A 351 -0.28 28.70 -18.98
C LEU A 351 -1.57 28.29 -18.29
N ILE A 352 -2.51 27.75 -19.07
CA ILE A 352 -3.79 27.25 -18.60
C ILE A 352 -3.83 25.77 -18.94
N SER A 353 -4.03 24.93 -17.94
CA SER A 353 -4.09 23.48 -18.07
C SER A 353 -5.51 23.00 -17.80
N PHE A 354 -6.03 22.19 -18.70
CA PHE A 354 -7.27 21.46 -18.56
C PHE A 354 -6.94 19.99 -18.40
N GLU A 355 -7.45 19.36 -17.36
CA GLU A 355 -7.19 17.94 -17.09
C GLU A 355 -8.47 17.24 -16.65
N GLY A 356 -8.71 16.04 -17.19
CA GLY A 356 -9.90 15.25 -16.92
C GLY A 356 -9.83 13.87 -17.56
N LYS A 357 -10.91 13.09 -17.44
CA LYS A 357 -10.99 11.73 -18.02
C LYS A 357 -11.71 11.67 -19.37
N ASP A 358 -12.29 12.79 -19.81
CA ASP A 358 -13.08 12.88 -21.05
C ASP A 358 -12.55 14.00 -21.94
N GLN A 359 -11.96 13.59 -23.07
CA GLN A 359 -11.41 14.50 -24.08
C GLN A 359 -12.47 15.47 -24.62
N THR A 360 -13.72 15.01 -24.79
CA THR A 360 -14.78 15.84 -25.37
C THR A 360 -15.19 16.97 -24.44
N GLN A 361 -15.20 16.72 -23.12
CA GLN A 361 -15.42 17.76 -22.13
C GLN A 361 -14.28 18.78 -22.10
N ILE A 362 -13.04 18.31 -22.21
CA ILE A 362 -11.85 19.20 -22.28
C ILE A 362 -11.95 20.11 -23.50
N ASP A 363 -12.25 19.57 -24.68
CA ASP A 363 -12.37 20.38 -25.91
C ASP A 363 -13.55 21.37 -25.80
N SER A 364 -14.66 20.98 -25.19
CA SER A 364 -15.80 21.88 -24.93
C SER A 364 -15.43 23.02 -23.97
N ALA A 365 -14.67 22.73 -22.92
CA ALA A 365 -14.19 23.74 -21.97
C ALA A 365 -13.22 24.73 -22.62
N VAL A 366 -12.30 24.23 -23.45
CA VAL A 366 -11.37 25.05 -24.23
C VAL A 366 -12.15 25.96 -25.20
N GLU A 367 -13.13 25.41 -25.92
CA GLU A 367 -13.95 26.20 -26.85
C GLU A 367 -14.77 27.27 -26.11
N SER A 368 -15.36 26.94 -24.95
CA SER A 368 -16.07 27.89 -24.09
C SER A 368 -15.17 29.02 -23.62
N LEU A 369 -13.91 28.72 -23.23
CA LEU A 369 -12.94 29.74 -22.85
C LEU A 369 -12.59 30.64 -24.04
N CYS A 370 -12.25 30.05 -25.19
CA CYS A 370 -11.84 30.81 -26.38
C CYS A 370 -12.94 31.76 -26.87
N LYS A 371 -14.22 31.36 -26.77
CA LYS A 371 -15.38 32.22 -27.13
C LYS A 371 -15.52 33.46 -26.25
N LYS A 372 -14.96 33.46 -25.04
CA LYS A 372 -15.01 34.60 -24.10
C LYS A 372 -14.00 35.71 -24.48
N PHE A 373 -13.10 35.46 -25.44
CA PHE A 373 -12.04 36.38 -25.85
C PHE A 373 -11.94 36.52 -27.38
N HIS A 374 -11.06 37.42 -27.84
CA HIS A 374 -10.87 37.65 -29.28
C HIS A 374 -10.12 36.46 -29.91
N PRO A 375 -10.37 36.13 -31.19
CA PRO A 375 -9.64 35.08 -31.89
C PRO A 375 -8.12 35.31 -31.85
N GLY A 376 -7.34 34.25 -31.62
CA GLY A 376 -5.88 34.31 -31.52
C GLY A 376 -5.33 34.70 -30.14
N THR A 377 -6.19 34.92 -29.15
CA THR A 377 -5.77 35.23 -27.76
C THR A 377 -5.09 34.04 -27.07
N PHE A 378 -5.46 32.83 -27.46
CA PHE A 378 -4.91 31.58 -26.93
C PHE A 378 -4.19 30.80 -28.03
N SER A 379 -3.06 30.21 -27.69
CA SER A 379 -2.34 29.24 -28.51
C SER A 379 -2.22 27.93 -27.77
N GLU A 380 -2.61 26.83 -28.40
CA GLU A 380 -2.42 25.48 -27.86
C GLU A 380 -0.93 25.12 -27.85
N ILE A 381 -0.49 24.47 -26.78
CA ILE A 381 0.88 23.97 -26.62
C ILE A 381 0.84 22.47 -26.31
N HIS A 382 1.88 21.77 -26.78
CA HIS A 382 2.05 20.34 -26.58
C HIS A 382 2.79 20.02 -25.27
#